data_AF-A0A2S9D0U7-F1
#
_entry.id   AF-A0A2S9D0U7-F1
#
_cell.length_a   1.000
_cell.length_b   1.000
_cell.length_c   1.000
_cell.angle_alpha   90.00
_cell.angle_beta   90.00
_cell.angle_gamma   90.00
#
_symmetry.space_group_name_H-M   'P 1'
#
loop_
_entity.id
_entity.type
_entity.pdbx_description
1 polymer ?
#
loop_
_entity_poly.entity_id
_entity_poly.type
_entity_poly.pdbx_seq_one_letter_code
_entity_poly.pdbx_strand_id
1 'polypeptide(L)'
;MNVEGQVATNIPINFAILKSGVQSVSATILPNIGDLQLHPKSELKFNIKLFDVAHDFVFDQQFGDYRSEAIEDKKKQVIKHVGSFKAEVPYQLSAWQNGRNLQDIKDNRKKLEQAYDHISRLIRENKFEDYKKSISKREENMAASMYLSKAESEERFTDLVKDFKSGFKIQPVSKDAVMFVCAENKVAFLKKANGESALYLENPETEEELMLDISFYIPEGKEEFEII
;
A
#
# COMPACT_ATOMS: atom_id res chain seq x y z
N MET A 1 -25.30 1.08 -15.19
CA MET A 1 -25.57 2.40 -14.59
C MET A 1 -24.40 2.68 -13.67
N ASN A 2 -23.42 3.47 -14.11
CA ASN A 2 -22.27 3.87 -13.28
C ASN A 2 -22.81 4.81 -12.20
N VAL A 3 -22.74 4.38 -10.94
CA VAL A 3 -22.95 5.31 -9.82
C VAL A 3 -21.63 6.05 -9.65
N GLU A 4 -21.68 7.37 -9.52
CA GLU A 4 -20.54 8.20 -9.16
C GLU A 4 -19.88 7.61 -7.89
N GLY A 5 -18.57 7.36 -7.94
CA GLY A 5 -17.82 6.67 -6.86
C GLY A 5 -17.75 5.13 -6.95
N GLN A 6 -18.27 4.49 -8.01
CA GLN A 6 -18.04 3.06 -8.23
C GLN A 6 -16.59 2.80 -8.64
N VAL A 7 -15.86 2.04 -7.82
CA VAL A 7 -14.51 1.56 -8.14
C VAL A 7 -14.58 0.04 -8.31
N ALA A 8 -14.14 -0.46 -9.47
CA ALA A 8 -13.91 -1.87 -9.72
C ALA A 8 -12.50 -2.02 -10.28
N THR A 9 -11.62 -2.65 -9.51
CA THR A 9 -10.20 -2.80 -9.86
C THR A 9 -9.68 -4.17 -9.45
N ASN A 10 -8.66 -4.65 -10.15
CA ASN A 10 -7.88 -5.82 -9.76
C ASN A 10 -6.59 -5.31 -9.11
N ILE A 11 -6.34 -5.72 -7.86
CA ILE A 11 -5.15 -5.33 -7.11
C ILE A 11 -4.28 -6.59 -6.91
N PRO A 12 -3.01 -6.59 -7.32
CA PRO A 12 -2.11 -7.70 -7.03
C PRO A 12 -1.84 -7.73 -5.52
N ILE A 13 -2.01 -8.89 -4.88
CA ILE A 13 -1.84 -9.05 -3.43
C ILE A 13 -0.63 -9.91 -3.05
N ASN A 14 0.15 -10.40 -4.01
CA ASN A 14 1.26 -11.34 -3.77
C ASN A 14 2.25 -10.79 -2.72
N PHE A 15 2.59 -9.51 -2.80
CA PHE A 15 3.52 -8.86 -1.86
C PHE A 15 3.00 -8.83 -0.41
N ALA A 16 1.69 -9.01 -0.21
CA ALA A 16 1.07 -9.07 1.11
C ALA A 16 0.96 -10.52 1.66
N ILE A 17 1.21 -11.54 0.84
CA ILE A 17 1.22 -12.95 1.24
C ILE A 17 2.65 -13.29 1.66
N LEU A 18 2.93 -13.39 2.95
CA LEU A 18 4.32 -13.49 3.40
C LEU A 18 4.92 -14.90 3.27
N LYS A 19 4.06 -15.92 3.26
CA LYS A 19 4.40 -17.34 3.09
C LYS A 19 3.12 -18.15 2.83
N SER A 20 3.29 -19.38 2.37
CA SER A 20 2.19 -20.35 2.28
C SER A 20 1.45 -20.53 3.61
N GLY A 21 0.13 -20.71 3.54
CA GLY A 21 -0.73 -20.92 4.70
C GLY A 21 -2.01 -20.10 4.67
N VAL A 22 -2.68 -20.03 5.82
CA VAL A 22 -3.90 -19.22 5.99
C VAL A 22 -3.50 -17.74 6.10
N GLN A 23 -4.11 -16.93 5.24
CA GLN A 23 -3.96 -15.49 5.19
C GLN A 23 -5.24 -14.82 5.71
N SER A 24 -5.09 -13.71 6.41
CA SER A 24 -6.21 -12.87 6.82
C SER A 24 -6.44 -11.77 5.78
N VAL A 25 -7.69 -11.47 5.48
CA VAL A 25 -8.09 -10.37 4.61
C VAL A 25 -9.12 -9.52 5.34
N SER A 26 -8.96 -8.20 5.27
CA SER A 26 -9.98 -7.28 5.76
C SER A 26 -10.22 -6.17 4.75
N ALA A 27 -11.47 -5.81 4.56
CA ALA A 27 -11.88 -4.74 3.68
C ALA A 27 -12.86 -3.81 4.40
N THR A 28 -12.68 -2.51 4.25
CA THR A 28 -13.49 -1.48 4.90
C THR A 28 -13.91 -0.43 3.88
N ILE A 29 -15.21 -0.13 3.81
CA ILE A 29 -15.74 1.02 3.07
C ILE A 29 -16.12 2.10 4.08
N LEU A 30 -15.64 3.31 3.83
CA LEU A 30 -15.95 4.53 4.58
C LEU A 30 -16.91 5.42 3.76
N PRO A 31 -17.61 6.38 4.41
CA PRO A 31 -18.39 7.39 3.71
C PRO A 31 -17.51 8.25 2.80
N ASN A 32 -18.13 8.91 1.82
CA ASN A 32 -17.44 9.92 1.04
C ASN A 32 -16.97 11.06 1.95
N ILE A 33 -15.95 11.80 1.50
CA ILE A 33 -15.45 12.96 2.23
C ILE A 33 -16.60 13.96 2.45
N GLY A 34 -16.80 14.36 3.70
CA GLY A 34 -17.87 15.27 4.11
C GLY A 34 -19.15 14.58 4.56
N ASP A 35 -19.33 13.29 4.24
CA ASP A 35 -20.49 12.52 4.67
C ASP A 35 -20.23 11.80 6.00
N LEU A 36 -21.26 11.73 6.85
CA LEU A 36 -21.21 10.97 8.10
C LEU A 36 -21.70 9.52 7.93
N GLN A 37 -22.33 9.20 6.80
CA GLN A 37 -23.06 7.96 6.57
C GLN A 37 -22.78 7.47 5.15
N LEU A 38 -22.81 6.14 4.97
CA LEU A 38 -22.67 5.54 3.66
C LEU A 38 -23.89 5.84 2.79
N HIS A 39 -23.65 6.02 1.50
CA HIS A 39 -24.72 6.13 0.53
C HIS A 39 -25.54 4.82 0.51
N PRO A 40 -26.89 4.83 0.40
CA PRO A 40 -27.71 3.60 0.44
C PRO A 40 -27.39 2.55 -0.64
N LYS A 41 -26.69 2.96 -1.70
CA LYS A 41 -26.21 2.06 -2.78
C LYS A 41 -24.78 1.55 -2.57
N SER A 42 -24.10 1.93 -1.49
CA SER A 42 -22.74 1.45 -1.23
C SER A 42 -22.76 -0.06 -0.98
N GLU A 43 -21.84 -0.75 -1.63
CA GLU A 43 -21.74 -2.20 -1.60
C GLU A 43 -20.26 -2.57 -1.69
N LEU A 44 -19.81 -3.50 -0.84
CA LEU A 44 -18.49 -4.09 -0.92
C LEU A 44 -18.60 -5.47 -1.57
N LYS A 45 -17.90 -5.65 -2.68
CA LYS A 45 -17.73 -6.94 -3.34
C LYS A 45 -16.26 -7.18 -3.63
N PHE A 46 -15.77 -8.36 -3.27
CA PHE A 46 -14.45 -8.79 -3.71
C PHE A 46 -14.37 -10.31 -3.80
N ASN A 47 -13.46 -10.76 -4.66
CA ASN A 47 -12.96 -12.11 -4.71
C ASN A 47 -11.44 -12.07 -4.89
N ILE A 48 -10.78 -13.19 -4.63
CA ILE A 48 -9.34 -13.37 -4.79
C ILE A 48 -9.14 -14.35 -5.94
N LYS A 49 -8.31 -13.99 -6.91
CA LYS A 49 -8.06 -14.82 -8.10
C LYS A 49 -6.59 -15.16 -8.19
N LEU A 50 -6.32 -16.40 -8.54
CA LEU A 50 -5.01 -16.92 -8.91
C LEU A 50 -4.94 -16.99 -10.44
N PHE A 51 -3.83 -16.49 -10.96
CA PHE A 51 -3.51 -16.50 -12.38
C PHE A 51 -2.17 -17.19 -12.58
N ASP A 52 -2.08 -18.02 -13.61
CA ASP A 52 -0.83 -18.58 -14.09
C ASP A 52 -0.09 -17.54 -14.93
N VAL A 53 0.98 -16.98 -14.36
CA VAL A 53 1.82 -15.98 -15.02
C VAL A 53 2.83 -16.57 -16.00
N ALA A 54 3.09 -17.89 -15.96
CA ALA A 54 4.00 -18.55 -16.89
C ALA A 54 3.38 -18.77 -18.28
N HIS A 55 2.05 -18.77 -18.37
CA HIS A 55 1.29 -18.98 -19.60
C HIS A 55 0.27 -17.85 -19.81
N ASP A 56 0.72 -16.60 -19.90
CA ASP A 56 -0.10 -15.42 -20.27
C ASP A 56 -1.25 -15.04 -19.32
N PHE A 57 -1.03 -15.11 -17.99
CA PHE A 57 -2.02 -14.74 -16.97
C PHE A 57 -3.36 -15.49 -17.13
N VAL A 58 -3.30 -16.79 -17.42
CA VAL A 58 -4.50 -17.63 -17.51
C VAL A 58 -5.11 -17.77 -16.12
N PHE A 59 -6.42 -17.53 -16.02
CA PHE A 59 -7.16 -17.74 -14.78
C PHE A 59 -7.08 -19.21 -14.36
N ASP A 60 -6.65 -19.45 -13.12
CA ASP A 60 -6.51 -20.79 -12.55
C ASP A 60 -7.62 -21.06 -11.52
N GLN A 61 -7.66 -20.26 -10.45
CA GLN A 61 -8.57 -20.49 -9.33
C GLN A 61 -9.13 -19.18 -8.75
N GLN A 62 -10.32 -19.25 -8.15
CA GLN A 62 -10.90 -18.18 -7.34
C GLN A 62 -11.12 -18.64 -5.90
N PHE A 63 -10.75 -17.78 -4.95
CA PHE A 63 -10.95 -17.95 -3.51
C PHE A 63 -11.68 -16.73 -2.97
N GLY A 64 -12.50 -16.93 -1.94
CA GLY A 64 -13.27 -15.84 -1.36
C GLY A 64 -14.30 -15.29 -2.35
N ASP A 65 -15.56 -15.29 -1.96
CA ASP A 65 -16.57 -14.51 -2.65
C ASP A 65 -17.35 -13.79 -1.57
N TYR A 66 -17.02 -12.51 -1.41
CA TYR A 66 -17.68 -11.68 -0.42
C TYR A 66 -18.53 -10.63 -1.11
N ARG A 67 -19.75 -10.51 -0.60
CA ARG A 67 -20.69 -9.44 -0.90
C ARG A 67 -21.26 -8.94 0.41
N SER A 68 -21.16 -7.64 0.66
CA SER A 68 -21.82 -7.03 1.81
C SER A 68 -23.34 -7.09 1.65
N GLU A 69 -24.04 -7.14 2.79
CA GLU A 69 -25.47 -6.88 2.84
C GLU A 69 -25.79 -5.48 2.28
N ALA A 70 -26.99 -5.34 1.70
CA ALA A 70 -27.50 -4.05 1.26
C ALA A 70 -27.62 -3.09 2.44
N ILE A 71 -27.46 -1.79 2.17
CA ILE A 71 -27.65 -0.76 3.20
C ILE A 71 -29.15 -0.46 3.29
N GLU A 72 -29.81 -1.09 4.24
CA GLU A 72 -31.23 -0.86 4.51
C GLU A 72 -31.47 0.38 5.40
N ASP A 73 -30.50 0.70 6.28
CA ASP A 73 -30.55 1.87 7.17
C ASP A 73 -29.59 2.96 6.68
N LYS A 74 -30.12 4.17 6.48
CA LYS A 74 -29.34 5.37 6.13
C LYS A 74 -28.29 5.71 7.19
N LYS A 75 -28.34 5.17 8.41
CA LYS A 75 -27.37 5.45 9.48
C LYS A 75 -26.06 4.65 9.41
N LYS A 76 -25.91 3.69 8.50
CA LYS A 76 -24.71 2.84 8.46
C LYS A 76 -23.48 3.68 8.08
N GLN A 77 -22.52 3.78 8.98
CA GLN A 77 -21.31 4.60 8.77
C GLN A 77 -20.19 3.83 8.08
N VAL A 78 -20.11 2.51 8.29
CA VAL A 78 -19.00 1.69 7.80
C VAL A 78 -19.51 0.32 7.37
N ILE A 79 -18.96 -0.21 6.28
CA ILE A 79 -19.00 -1.63 5.96
C ILE A 79 -17.61 -2.18 6.26
N LYS A 80 -17.53 -3.19 7.13
CA LYS A 80 -16.27 -3.88 7.44
C LYS A 80 -16.47 -5.38 7.26
N HIS A 81 -15.51 -6.00 6.59
CA HIS A 81 -15.42 -7.45 6.46
C HIS A 81 -14.04 -7.91 6.91
N VAL A 82 -14.00 -9.04 7.60
CA VAL A 82 -12.78 -9.77 7.92
C VAL A 82 -13.04 -11.23 7.54
N GLY A 83 -12.11 -11.79 6.78
CA GLY A 83 -12.16 -13.16 6.31
C GLY A 83 -10.76 -13.76 6.23
N SER A 84 -10.69 -14.96 5.70
CA SER A 84 -9.42 -15.65 5.49
C SER A 84 -9.46 -16.50 4.24
N PHE A 85 -8.29 -16.73 3.64
CA PHE A 85 -8.11 -17.64 2.51
C PHE A 85 -6.80 -18.41 2.68
N LYS A 86 -6.68 -19.57 2.04
CA LYS A 86 -5.43 -20.32 2.00
C LYS A 86 -4.67 -19.94 0.74
N ALA A 87 -3.39 -19.59 0.89
CA ALA A 87 -2.49 -19.33 -0.23
C ALA A 87 -1.34 -20.34 -0.23
N GLU A 88 -0.91 -20.74 -1.42
CA GLU A 88 0.27 -21.57 -1.65
C GLU A 88 1.20 -20.80 -2.58
N VAL A 89 2.37 -20.43 -2.06
CA VAL A 89 3.36 -19.59 -2.74
C VAL A 89 4.76 -20.21 -2.57
N PRO A 90 5.64 -20.12 -3.58
CA PRO A 90 6.96 -20.75 -3.55
C PRO A 90 8.03 -19.87 -2.89
N TYR A 91 7.64 -18.87 -2.10
CA TYR A 91 8.53 -17.91 -1.45
C TYR A 91 8.17 -17.70 0.03
N GLN A 92 9.12 -17.13 0.76
CA GLN A 92 8.92 -16.64 2.12
C GLN A 92 9.54 -15.25 2.23
N LEU A 93 8.71 -14.24 2.47
CA LEU A 93 9.11 -12.85 2.54
C LEU A 93 9.56 -12.49 3.94
N SER A 94 10.64 -11.71 4.04
CA SER A 94 11.07 -11.08 5.29
C SER A 94 10.58 -9.63 5.27
N ALA A 95 9.37 -9.42 5.79
CA ALA A 95 8.69 -8.13 5.82
C ALA A 95 8.52 -7.64 7.27
N TRP A 96 7.32 -7.18 7.61
CA TRP A 96 6.96 -6.57 8.89
C TRP A 96 6.76 -7.55 10.05
N GLN A 97 6.89 -8.88 9.85
CA GLN A 97 6.52 -9.88 10.88
C GLN A 97 7.27 -9.68 12.20
N ASN A 98 8.54 -9.28 12.10
CA ASN A 98 9.42 -8.96 13.23
C ASN A 98 9.42 -7.46 13.55
N GLY A 99 8.32 -6.78 13.27
CA GLY A 99 8.07 -5.39 13.63
C GLY A 99 7.44 -5.25 15.00
N ARG A 100 7.75 -4.15 15.67
CA ARG A 100 7.12 -3.72 16.92
C ARG A 100 5.67 -3.33 16.66
N ASN A 101 4.81 -3.57 17.65
CA ASN A 101 3.44 -3.07 17.62
C ASN A 101 3.46 -1.53 17.77
N LEU A 102 2.97 -0.83 16.75
CA LEU A 102 2.99 0.61 16.65
C LEU A 102 2.06 1.31 17.67
N GLN A 103 1.11 0.58 18.27
CA GLN A 103 0.29 1.11 19.38
C GLN A 103 1.09 1.29 20.67
N ASP A 104 2.17 0.52 20.84
CA ASP A 104 3.01 0.57 22.04
C ASP A 104 4.13 1.63 21.93
N ILE A 105 4.23 2.30 20.78
CA ILE A 105 5.29 3.26 20.47
C ILE A 105 4.80 4.68 20.73
N LYS A 106 5.48 5.38 21.65
CA LYS A 106 5.24 6.80 21.90
C LYS A 106 5.66 7.64 20.70
N ASP A 107 4.91 8.70 20.44
CA ASP A 107 5.16 9.66 19.35
C ASP A 107 5.28 8.99 17.97
N ASN A 108 4.64 7.84 17.80
CA ASN A 108 4.68 7.02 16.59
C ASN A 108 4.43 7.85 15.32
N ARG A 109 3.38 8.68 15.31
CA ARG A 109 3.08 9.54 14.16
C ARG A 109 4.22 10.52 13.84
N LYS A 110 4.82 11.14 14.86
CA LYS A 110 5.95 12.06 14.65
C LYS A 110 7.18 11.33 14.10
N LYS A 111 7.46 10.12 14.59
CA LYS A 111 8.53 9.27 14.05
C LYS A 111 8.28 8.90 12.58
N LEU A 112 7.02 8.64 12.21
CA LEU A 112 6.64 8.38 10.82
C LEU A 112 6.86 9.62 9.94
N GLU A 113 6.40 10.79 10.38
CA GLU A 113 6.62 12.06 9.68
C GLU A 113 8.11 12.33 9.44
N GLN A 114 8.97 12.04 10.42
CA GLN A 114 10.44 12.14 10.26
C GLN A 114 11.00 11.18 9.20
N ALA A 115 10.44 9.97 9.08
CA ALA A 115 10.84 9.03 8.04
C ALA A 115 10.44 9.53 6.65
N TYR A 116 9.23 10.07 6.50
CA TYR A 116 8.81 10.73 5.26
C TYR A 116 9.72 11.91 4.91
N ASP A 117 10.02 12.79 5.86
CA ASP A 117 10.92 13.93 5.67
C ASP A 117 12.33 13.48 5.24
N HIS A 118 12.82 12.39 5.81
CA HIS A 118 14.10 11.81 5.42
C HIS A 118 14.09 11.37 3.95
N ILE A 119 13.05 10.64 3.53
CA ILE A 119 12.92 10.18 2.14
C ILE A 119 12.74 11.34 1.17
N SER A 120 11.87 12.30 1.48
CA SER A 120 11.68 13.49 0.66
C SER A 120 12.99 14.26 0.49
N ARG A 121 13.82 14.33 1.55
CA ARG A 121 15.15 14.95 1.47
C ARG A 121 16.11 14.16 0.56
N LEU A 122 16.15 12.83 0.66
CA LEU A 122 17.01 12.02 -0.20
C LEU A 122 16.67 12.25 -1.68
N ILE A 123 15.38 12.28 -2.03
CA ILE A 123 14.92 12.53 -3.39
C ILE A 123 15.27 13.97 -3.82
N ARG A 124 14.94 14.96 -2.99
CA ARG A 124 15.20 16.39 -3.27
C ARG A 124 16.68 16.71 -3.48
N GLU A 125 17.56 16.05 -2.73
CA GLU A 125 19.01 16.21 -2.80
C GLU A 125 19.67 15.29 -3.84
N ASN A 126 18.87 14.59 -4.67
CA ASN A 126 19.34 13.62 -5.66
C ASN A 126 20.25 12.50 -5.09
N LYS A 127 20.06 12.14 -3.82
CA LYS A 127 20.78 11.06 -3.12
C LYS A 127 20.17 9.70 -3.43
N PHE A 128 20.09 9.37 -4.72
CA PHE A 128 19.35 8.20 -5.19
C PHE A 128 19.95 6.88 -4.72
N GLU A 129 21.26 6.78 -4.53
CA GLU A 129 21.88 5.56 -3.97
C GLU A 129 21.48 5.32 -2.52
N ASP A 130 21.32 6.38 -1.72
CA ASP A 130 20.86 6.24 -0.33
C ASP A 130 19.34 5.97 -0.28
N TYR A 131 18.58 6.54 -1.21
CA TYR A 131 17.18 6.18 -1.40
C TYR A 131 17.02 4.71 -1.80
N LYS A 132 17.85 4.21 -2.72
CA LYS A 132 17.89 2.80 -3.14
C LYS A 132 18.11 1.87 -1.96
N LYS A 133 19.08 2.19 -1.10
CA LYS A 133 19.33 1.43 0.14
C LYS A 133 18.13 1.47 1.07
N SER A 134 17.47 2.63 1.20
CA SER A 134 16.31 2.80 2.08
C SER A 134 15.13 1.93 1.66
N ILE A 135 14.94 1.67 0.35
CA ILE A 135 13.84 0.83 -0.17
C ILE A 135 14.26 -0.62 -0.47
N SER A 136 15.53 -1.01 -0.26
CA SER A 136 16.04 -2.27 -0.80
C SER A 136 15.27 -3.48 -0.28
N LYS A 137 14.87 -3.47 1.00
CA LYS A 137 14.10 -4.56 1.60
C LYS A 137 12.73 -4.73 0.96
N ARG A 138 12.05 -3.62 0.68
CA ARG A 138 10.77 -3.60 -0.04
C ARG A 138 10.93 -4.14 -1.45
N GLU A 139 11.96 -3.70 -2.19
CA GLU A 139 12.20 -4.16 -3.56
C GLU A 139 12.61 -5.63 -3.62
N GLU A 140 13.38 -6.15 -2.65
CA GLU A 140 13.67 -7.59 -2.52
C GLU A 140 12.38 -8.41 -2.38
N ASN A 141 11.47 -7.98 -1.49
CA ASN A 141 10.20 -8.65 -1.27
C ASN A 141 9.28 -8.54 -2.51
N MET A 142 9.28 -7.39 -3.18
CA MET A 142 8.52 -7.18 -4.41
C MET A 142 9.04 -8.10 -5.53
N ALA A 143 10.35 -8.16 -5.73
CA ALA A 143 10.96 -9.03 -6.74
C ALA A 143 10.62 -10.50 -6.50
N ALA A 144 10.72 -10.98 -5.25
CA ALA A 144 10.37 -12.35 -4.91
C ALA A 144 8.87 -12.66 -5.12
N SER A 145 7.98 -11.76 -4.68
CA SER A 145 6.53 -12.00 -4.72
C SER A 145 5.89 -11.82 -6.10
N MET A 146 6.52 -11.01 -6.95
CA MET A 146 6.10 -10.78 -8.34
C MET A 146 6.89 -11.60 -9.35
N TYR A 147 7.76 -12.52 -8.90
CA TYR A 147 8.58 -13.40 -9.74
C TYR A 147 9.49 -12.65 -10.72
N LEU A 148 9.99 -11.48 -10.31
CA LEU A 148 10.84 -10.66 -11.16
C LEU A 148 12.23 -11.25 -11.26
N SER A 149 12.78 -11.20 -12.47
CA SER A 149 14.20 -11.39 -12.71
C SER A 149 15.00 -10.23 -12.12
N LYS A 150 16.31 -10.46 -11.97
CA LYS A 150 17.24 -9.42 -11.52
C LYS A 150 17.23 -8.19 -12.44
N ALA A 151 17.15 -8.41 -13.75
CA ALA A 151 17.12 -7.32 -14.74
C ALA A 151 15.86 -6.46 -14.58
N GLU A 152 14.68 -7.08 -14.46
CA GLU A 152 13.41 -6.37 -14.23
C GLU A 152 13.43 -5.61 -12.90
N SER A 153 13.99 -6.21 -11.84
CA SER A 153 14.13 -5.54 -10.55
C SER A 153 15.06 -4.33 -10.60
N GLU A 154 16.15 -4.39 -11.37
CA GLU A 154 17.09 -3.27 -11.54
C GLU A 154 16.52 -2.16 -12.43
N GLU A 155 15.78 -2.54 -13.47
CA GLU A 155 15.11 -1.62 -14.40
C GLU A 155 14.07 -0.77 -13.67
N ARG A 156 13.25 -1.37 -12.79
CA ARG A 156 12.25 -0.63 -11.98
C ARG A 156 12.84 0.53 -11.19
N PHE A 157 14.00 0.33 -10.56
CA PHE A 157 14.66 1.42 -9.83
C PHE A 157 15.23 2.46 -10.78
N THR A 158 15.78 2.02 -11.91
CA THR A 158 16.35 2.90 -12.93
C THR A 158 15.28 3.80 -13.55
N ASP A 159 14.11 3.25 -13.84
CA ASP A 159 12.95 3.99 -14.34
C ASP A 159 12.45 5.00 -13.31
N LEU A 160 12.33 4.59 -12.04
CA LEU A 160 11.95 5.52 -10.97
C LEU A 160 12.92 6.71 -10.85
N VAL A 161 14.23 6.47 -10.97
CA VAL A 161 15.23 7.54 -10.96
C VAL A 161 15.14 8.42 -12.21
N LYS A 162 14.79 7.84 -13.36
CA LYS A 162 14.55 8.60 -14.60
C LYS A 162 13.34 9.53 -14.42
N ASP A 163 12.28 9.06 -13.80
CA ASP A 163 11.10 9.88 -13.49
C ASP A 163 11.43 11.00 -12.50
N PHE A 164 12.19 10.71 -11.44
CA PHE A 164 12.66 11.76 -10.52
C PHE A 164 13.49 12.85 -11.22
N LYS A 165 14.15 12.52 -12.33
CA LYS A 165 14.95 13.45 -13.12
C LYS A 165 14.19 14.12 -14.26
N SER A 166 12.96 13.70 -14.57
CA SER A 166 12.19 14.19 -15.72
C SER A 166 11.33 15.43 -15.43
N GLY A 167 11.73 16.25 -14.45
CA GLY A 167 11.05 17.49 -14.08
C GLY A 167 10.12 17.37 -12.87
N PHE A 168 9.88 16.15 -12.39
CA PHE A 168 9.13 15.90 -11.16
C PHE A 168 9.82 16.50 -9.93
N LYS A 169 9.04 17.14 -9.07
CA LYS A 169 9.48 17.76 -7.82
C LYS A 169 8.72 17.15 -6.65
N ILE A 170 9.47 16.67 -5.67
CA ILE A 170 8.90 16.12 -4.45
C ILE A 170 8.12 17.18 -3.68
N GLN A 171 6.86 16.87 -3.37
CA GLN A 171 5.96 17.75 -2.64
C GLN A 171 6.08 17.51 -1.12
N PRO A 172 5.84 18.52 -0.29
CA PRO A 172 5.79 18.35 1.16
C PRO A 172 4.60 17.45 1.53
N VAL A 173 4.82 16.57 2.51
CA VAL A 173 3.74 15.78 3.10
C VAL A 173 2.82 16.71 3.89
N SER A 174 1.52 16.68 3.59
CA SER A 174 0.52 17.51 4.28
C SER A 174 0.45 17.16 5.77
N LYS A 175 0.32 18.17 6.63
CA LYS A 175 0.06 17.98 8.07
C LYS A 175 -1.29 17.33 8.34
N ASP A 176 -2.24 17.51 7.43
CA ASP A 176 -3.57 16.92 7.49
C ASP A 176 -3.60 15.49 6.94
N ALA A 177 -2.45 14.95 6.51
CA ALA A 177 -2.35 13.55 6.10
C ALA A 177 -2.82 12.64 7.25
N VAL A 178 -3.45 11.54 6.88
CA VAL A 178 -3.99 10.58 7.84
C VAL A 178 -3.04 9.40 7.93
N MET A 179 -2.68 9.04 9.16
CA MET A 179 -1.88 7.85 9.43
C MET A 179 -2.78 6.62 9.42
N PHE A 180 -2.52 5.73 8.47
CA PHE A 180 -3.14 4.42 8.38
C PHE A 180 -2.21 3.37 8.96
N VAL A 181 -2.81 2.37 9.63
CA VAL A 181 -2.10 1.28 10.28
C VAL A 181 -2.73 -0.04 9.87
N CYS A 182 -1.91 -1.00 9.47
CA CYS A 182 -2.35 -2.35 9.09
C CYS A 182 -1.36 -3.41 9.61
N ALA A 183 -1.47 -4.65 9.12
CA ALA A 183 -0.54 -5.73 9.42
C ALA A 183 -0.36 -5.95 10.94
N GLU A 184 -1.46 -6.21 11.64
CA GLU A 184 -1.47 -6.43 13.10
C GLU A 184 -0.85 -5.26 13.89
N ASN A 185 -1.12 -4.03 13.44
CA ASN A 185 -0.56 -2.80 13.99
C ASN A 185 0.96 -2.65 13.86
N LYS A 186 1.61 -3.33 12.91
CA LYS A 186 3.07 -3.24 12.72
C LYS A 186 3.49 -2.36 11.56
N VAL A 187 2.59 -2.08 10.62
CA VAL A 187 2.89 -1.27 9.43
C VAL A 187 2.05 0.01 9.43
N ALA A 188 2.68 1.11 9.03
CA ALA A 188 2.05 2.41 8.88
C ALA A 188 2.41 3.10 7.57
N PHE A 189 1.52 3.98 7.13
CA PHE A 189 1.72 4.87 6.00
C PHE A 189 0.82 6.10 6.14
N LEU A 190 1.24 7.22 5.56
CA LEU A 190 0.47 8.46 5.48
C LEU A 190 -0.26 8.53 4.14
N LYS A 191 -1.55 8.87 4.19
CA LYS A 191 -2.39 9.12 3.00
C LYS A 191 -2.98 10.52 3.04
N LYS A 192 -3.22 11.09 1.85
CA LYS A 192 -4.08 12.28 1.69
C LYS A 192 -5.51 11.96 2.13
N ALA A 193 -6.35 12.97 2.38
CA ALA A 193 -7.75 12.77 2.79
C ALA A 193 -8.59 12.00 1.76
N ASN A 194 -8.19 12.03 0.48
CA ASN A 194 -8.79 11.26 -0.62
C ASN A 194 -8.28 9.81 -0.72
N GLY A 195 -7.37 9.37 0.16
CA GLY A 195 -6.83 8.02 0.19
C GLY A 195 -5.59 7.78 -0.67
N GLU A 196 -5.16 8.77 -1.46
CA GLU A 196 -3.90 8.72 -2.23
C GLU A 196 -2.67 8.78 -1.33
N SER A 197 -1.50 8.40 -1.87
CA SER A 197 -0.23 8.53 -1.13
C SER A 197 0.00 9.98 -0.69
N ALA A 198 0.42 10.15 0.57
CA ALA A 198 0.86 11.46 1.04
C ALA A 198 2.28 11.82 0.55
N LEU A 199 3.05 10.86 0.04
CA LEU A 199 4.34 11.10 -0.59
C LEU A 199 4.19 11.04 -2.11
N TYR A 200 4.40 12.16 -2.76
CA TYR A 200 4.23 12.26 -4.20
C TYR A 200 5.11 13.38 -4.78
N LEU A 201 5.36 13.31 -6.07
CA LEU A 201 6.04 14.33 -6.84
C LEU A 201 5.06 14.90 -7.86
N GLU A 202 5.23 16.18 -8.21
CA GLU A 202 4.48 16.83 -9.29
C GLU A 202 5.44 17.28 -10.38
N ASN A 203 5.06 17.10 -11.64
CA ASN A 203 5.71 17.77 -12.76
C ASN A 203 4.93 19.06 -13.10
N PRO A 204 5.47 20.26 -12.83
CA PRO A 204 4.74 21.51 -13.03
C PRO A 204 4.52 21.87 -14.50
N GLU A 205 5.20 21.21 -15.45
CA GLU A 205 5.03 21.44 -16.88
C GLU A 205 3.89 20.60 -17.46
N THR A 206 3.73 19.37 -16.98
CA THR A 206 2.70 18.43 -17.47
C THR A 206 1.49 18.32 -16.55
N GLU A 207 1.58 18.88 -15.34
CA GLU A 207 0.59 18.74 -14.26
C GLU A 207 0.38 17.27 -13.81
N GLU A 208 1.34 16.39 -14.11
CA GLU A 208 1.30 14.98 -13.71
C GLU A 208 1.78 14.79 -12.27
N GLU A 209 1.14 13.85 -11.56
CA GLU A 209 1.56 13.38 -10.25
C GLU A 209 2.22 11.99 -10.33
N LEU A 210 3.38 11.84 -9.71
CA LEU A 210 4.01 10.56 -9.44
C LEU A 210 3.84 10.24 -7.95
N MET A 211 2.93 9.33 -7.63
CA MET A 211 2.68 8.89 -6.26
C MET A 211 3.66 7.79 -5.84
N LEU A 212 4.24 7.93 -4.65
CA LEU A 212 5.10 6.91 -4.04
C LEU A 212 4.35 6.21 -2.91
N ASP A 213 3.74 5.06 -3.21
CA ASP A 213 3.09 4.21 -2.22
C ASP A 213 4.13 3.37 -1.45
N ILE A 214 4.65 3.97 -0.38
CA ILE A 214 5.60 3.35 0.54
C ILE A 214 4.96 3.12 1.91
N SER A 215 5.25 1.95 2.48
CA SER A 215 4.88 1.55 3.83
C SER A 215 6.10 1.50 4.73
N PHE A 216 5.87 1.68 6.02
CA PHE A 216 6.92 1.71 7.02
C PHE A 216 6.59 0.81 8.21
N TYR A 217 7.62 0.27 8.85
CA TYR A 217 7.52 -0.44 10.12
C TYR A 217 8.71 -0.10 11.02
N ILE A 218 8.64 -0.41 12.31
CA ILE A 218 9.78 -0.32 13.22
C ILE A 218 10.23 -1.75 13.53
N PRO A 219 11.42 -2.19 13.06
CA PRO A 219 11.93 -3.53 13.37
C PRO A 219 12.11 -3.72 14.88
N GLU A 220 12.00 -4.96 15.34
CA GLU A 220 12.32 -5.33 16.71
C GLU A 220 13.75 -4.89 17.07
N GLY A 221 13.93 -4.29 18.25
CA GLY A 221 15.21 -3.74 18.69
C GLY A 221 15.63 -2.41 18.06
N LYS A 222 14.83 -1.83 17.15
CA LYS A 222 15.05 -0.48 16.61
C LYS A 222 14.03 0.53 17.14
N GLU A 223 14.37 1.80 17.00
CA GLU A 223 13.53 2.93 17.43
C GLU A 223 12.99 3.76 16.27
N GLU A 224 13.54 3.60 15.07
CA GLU A 224 13.21 4.39 13.89
C GLU A 224 12.47 3.55 12.85
N PHE A 225 11.67 4.23 12.03
CA PHE A 225 10.94 3.61 10.93
C PHE A 225 11.86 3.25 9.77
N GLU A 226 11.61 2.09 9.19
CA GLU A 226 12.24 1.62 7.95
C GLU A 226 11.16 1.33 6.90
N ILE A 227 11.48 1.50 5.63
CA ILE A 227 10.57 1.18 4.53
C ILE A 227 10.45 -0.35 4.40
N ILE A 228 9.23 -0.82 4.16
CA ILE A 228 8.93 -2.25 3.99
C ILE A 228 7.88 -2.49 2.92
#